data_AF-A0A137QZL5-F1
#
_entry.id   AF-A0A137QZL5-F1
#
_cell.length_a   1.000
_cell.length_b   1.000
_cell.length_c   1.000
_cell.angle_alpha   90.00
_cell.angle_beta   90.00
_cell.angle_gamma   90.00
#
_symmetry.space_group_name_H-M   'P 1'
#
loop_
_entity.id
_entity.type
_entity.pdbx_description
1 polymer ?
#
loop_
_entity_poly.entity_id
_entity_poly.type
_entity_poly.pdbx_seq_one_letter_code
_entity_poly.pdbx_strand_id
1 'polypeptide(L)' 'MDGFEEYKVEKIIKHKRTPQGMKYLIRWKDYSPSDNTWEWEDKLEYSGKLLREYKNTSKLPQDNAGTCFKPTK' A
#
# COMPACT_ATOMS: atom_id res chain seq x y z
N MET A 1 19.22 -13.11 -14.25
CA MET A 1 18.00 -12.69 -14.97
C MET A 1 16.92 -12.59 -13.92
N ASP A 2 16.81 -11.45 -13.26
CA ASP A 2 15.75 -11.17 -12.28
C ASP A 2 14.53 -10.69 -13.05
N GLY A 3 13.74 -11.66 -13.53
CA GLY A 3 12.40 -11.44 -14.03
C GLY A 3 11.47 -11.10 -12.88
N PHE A 4 11.64 -9.89 -12.31
CA PHE A 4 10.59 -9.29 -11.50
C PHE A 4 9.40 -9.14 -12.41
N GLU A 5 8.46 -10.07 -12.24
CA GLU A 5 7.14 -10.01 -12.83
C GLU A 5 6.54 -8.66 -12.45
N GLU A 6 6.67 -7.71 -13.37
CA GLU A 6 6.01 -6.42 -13.32
C GLU A 6 4.51 -6.73 -13.39
N TYR A 7 3.93 -7.14 -12.25
CA TYR A 7 2.50 -7.09 -12.03
C TYR A 7 2.10 -5.71 -12.50
N LYS A 8 1.16 -5.65 -13.46
CA LYS A 8 0.75 -4.44 -14.19
C LYS A 8 0.12 -3.42 -13.25
N VAL A 9 0.83 -2.94 -12.25
CA VAL A 9 0.41 -1.94 -11.29
C VAL A 9 0.71 -0.60 -11.94
N GLU A 10 -0.34 0.13 -12.29
CA GLU A 10 -0.26 1.49 -12.78
C GLU A 10 0.24 2.42 -11.65
N LYS A 11 -0.41 2.37 -10.48
CA LYS A 11 -0.06 3.20 -9.31
C LYS A 11 -0.82 2.79 -8.05
N ILE A 12 -0.32 3.23 -6.90
CA ILE A 12 -1.07 3.21 -5.63
C ILE A 12 -2.01 4.42 -5.61
N ILE A 13 -3.31 4.18 -5.46
CA ILE A 13 -4.34 5.24 -5.44
C ILE A 13 -4.55 5.75 -4.03
N LYS A 14 -4.66 4.82 -3.08
CA LYS A 14 -4.95 5.09 -1.68
C LYS A 14 -4.22 4.11 -0.79
N HIS A 15 -4.07 4.49 0.46
CA HIS A 15 -3.72 3.58 1.53
C HIS A 15 -4.77 3.71 2.63
N LYS A 16 -4.92 2.66 3.42
CA LYS A 16 -5.72 2.70 4.64
C LYS A 16 -4.98 1.95 5.74
N ARG A 17 -5.03 2.52 6.93
CA ARG A 17 -4.49 1.93 8.13
C ARG A 17 -5.56 1.10 8.80
N THR A 18 -5.25 -0.16 9.06
CA THR A 18 -6.14 -1.11 9.73
C THR A 18 -5.45 -1.62 11.00
N PRO A 19 -6.19 -2.14 11.99
CA PRO A 19 -5.58 -2.70 13.20
C PRO A 19 -4.63 -3.88 12.93
N GLN A 20 -4.76 -4.54 11.78
CA GLN A 20 -3.85 -5.63 11.35
C GLN A 20 -2.65 -5.12 10.53
N GLY A 21 -2.64 -3.87 10.08
CA GLY A 21 -1.57 -3.33 9.24
C GLY A 21 -2.05 -2.35 8.17
N MET A 22 -1.15 -2.01 7.26
CA MET A 22 -1.43 -1.10 6.14
C MET A 22 -1.92 -1.87 4.91
N LYS A 23 -3.01 -1.38 4.30
CA LYS A 23 -3.48 -1.84 2.99
C LYS A 23 -3.38 -0.71 1.99
N TYR A 24 -3.00 -1.04 0.76
CA TYR A 24 -2.89 -0.10 -0.34
C TYR A 24 -3.81 -0.51 -1.48
N LEU A 25 -4.51 0.47 -2.04
CA LEU A 25 -5.39 0.29 -3.18
C LEU A 25 -4.56 0.40 -4.47
N ILE A 26 -4.50 -0.70 -5.20
CA ILE A 26 -3.71 -0.86 -6.41
C ILE A 26 -4.56 -0.58 -7.62
N ARG A 27 -4.06 0.33 -8.47
CA ARG A 27 -4.58 0.56 -9.81
C ARG A 27 -3.83 -0.35 -10.77
N TRP A 28 -4.56 -1.21 -11.47
CA TRP A 28 -3.98 -2.05 -12.50
C TRP A 28 -3.98 -1.33 -13.85
N LYS A 29 -2.83 -1.35 -14.55
CA LYS A 29 -2.66 -0.89 -15.93
C LYS A 29 -3.36 -1.91 -16.84
N ASP A 30 -4.31 -1.45 -17.65
CA ASP A 30 -5.32 -2.22 -18.44
C ASP A 30 -6.64 -2.57 -17.75
N TYR A 31 -6.87 -2.24 -16.47
CA TYR A 31 -8.17 -2.50 -15.84
C TYR A 31 -8.92 -1.23 -15.45
N SER A 32 -10.24 -1.35 -15.31
CA SER A 32 -11.10 -0.24 -14.91
C SER A 32 -10.85 0.17 -13.45
N PRO A 33 -11.16 1.43 -13.05
CA PRO A 33 -11.05 1.87 -11.65
C PRO A 33 -11.95 1.05 -10.72
N SER A 34 -12.93 0.36 -11.27
CA SER A 34 -13.77 -0.60 -10.55
C SER A 34 -13.02 -1.88 -10.14
N ASP A 35 -11.99 -2.29 -10.89
CA ASP A 35 -11.18 -3.50 -10.63
C ASP A 35 -10.01 -3.23 -9.66
N ASN A 36 -10.01 -2.10 -8.96
CA ASN A 36 -8.93 -1.79 -8.03
C ASN A 36 -8.99 -2.72 -6.82
N THR A 37 -7.88 -3.36 -6.50
CA THR A 37 -7.80 -4.32 -5.39
C THR A 37 -7.01 -3.75 -4.22
N TRP A 38 -7.40 -4.13 -3.01
CA TRP A 38 -6.71 -3.76 -1.78
C TRP A 38 -5.66 -4.82 -1.45
N GLU A 39 -4.40 -4.50 -1.74
CA GLU A 39 -3.27 -5.37 -1.42
C GLU A 39 -2.62 -4.95 -0.09
N TRP A 40 -2.05 -5.91 0.62
CA TRP A 40 -1.30 -5.67 1.85
C TRP A 40 0.08 -5.09 1.54
N GLU A 41 0.64 -4.39 2.52
CA GLU A 41 2.02 -3.88 2.43
C GLU A 41 3.03 -4.96 2.05
N ASP A 42 2.99 -6.12 2.72
CA ASP A 42 3.88 -7.26 2.45
C ASP A 42 3.80 -7.76 0.99
N LYS A 43 2.60 -7.78 0.41
CA LYS A 43 2.44 -8.19 -1.00
C LYS A 43 3.02 -7.17 -1.97
N LEU A 44 3.09 -5.91 -1.56
CA LEU A 44 3.60 -4.81 -2.37
C LEU A 44 5.06 -4.52 -2.14
N GLU A 45 5.65 -4.96 -1.03
CA GLU A 45 7.10 -5.01 -0.87
C GLU A 45 7.76 -5.86 -1.95
N TYR A 46 7.09 -6.93 -2.38
CA TYR A 46 7.53 -7.70 -3.55
C TYR A 46 7.53 -6.87 -4.85
N SER A 47 6.67 -5.84 -4.93
CA SER A 47 6.62 -4.81 -5.98
C SER A 47 7.33 -3.51 -5.55
N GLY A 48 8.45 -3.64 -4.82
CA GLY A 48 9.00 -2.62 -3.92
C GLY A 48 9.31 -1.25 -4.53
N LYS A 49 9.45 -1.11 -5.85
CA LYS A 49 9.77 0.18 -6.49
C LYS A 49 8.60 1.17 -6.42
N LEU A 50 7.37 0.75 -6.71
CA LEU A 50 6.18 1.62 -6.66
C LEU A 50 5.80 1.98 -5.23
N LEU A 51 5.86 1.01 -4.32
CA LEU A 51 5.54 1.23 -2.91
C LEU A 51 6.52 2.20 -2.26
N ARG A 52 7.81 2.10 -2.56
CA ARG A 52 8.85 2.98 -2.03
C ARG A 52 8.66 4.43 -2.47
N GLU A 53 8.37 4.67 -3.75
CA GLU A 53 8.08 6.00 -4.28
C GLU A 53 6.82 6.60 -3.63
N TYR A 54 5.77 5.79 -3.49
CA TYR A 54 4.53 6.22 -2.83
C TYR A 54 4.77 6.57 -1.36
N LYS A 55 5.47 5.73 -0.58
CA LYS A 55 5.78 6.00 0.83
C LYS A 55 6.62 7.27 1.00
N ASN A 56 7.58 7.51 0.11
CA ASN A 56 8.44 8.70 0.15
C ASN A 56 7.64 9.98 -0.12
N THR A 57 6.78 9.96 -1.16
CA THR A 57 5.96 11.12 -1.55
C THR A 57 4.80 11.41 -0.60
N SER A 58 4.15 10.37 -0.08
CA SER A 58 2.97 10.49 0.78
C SER A 58 3.27 10.91 2.22
N LYS A 59 4.55 11.10 2.60
CA LYS A 59 4.98 11.42 3.98
C LYS A 59 4.23 10.60 5.03
N LEU A 60 3.96 9.34 4.73
CA LEU A 60 3.23 8.48 5.64
C LEU A 60 4.04 8.38 6.93
N PRO A 61 3.48 8.74 8.09
CA PRO A 61 4.14 8.39 9.34
C PRO A 61 4.21 6.87 9.36
N GLN A 62 5.41 6.31 9.15
CA GLN A 62 5.70 4.97 9.62
C GLN A 62 5.28 4.97 11.07
N ASP A 63 4.33 4.10 11.41
CA ASP A 63 3.70 4.15 12.71
C ASP A 63 4.70 3.84 13.81
N ASN A 64 5.35 4.88 14.31
CA ASN A 64 5.99 4.93 15.60
C ASN A 64 5.27 5.94 16.51
N ALA A 65 4.14 6.51 16.04
CA ALA A 65 3.32 7.41 16.82
C ALA A 65 2.23 6.58 17.49
N GLY A 66 2.54 6.06 18.68
CA GLY A 66 1.63 5.34 19.56
C GLY A 66 0.23 5.94 19.51
N THR A 67 -0.67 5.28 18.79
CA THR A 67 -2.09 5.55 18.91
C THR A 67 -2.43 5.09 20.31
N CYS A 68 -2.49 6.04 21.23
CA CYS A 68 -3.13 5.87 22.52
C CYS A 68 -4.55 5.36 22.27
N PHE A 69 -4.70 4.04 22.25
CA PHE A 69 -5.97 3.39 22.51
C PHE A 69 -6.40 3.95 23.86
N LYS A 70 -7.31 4.91 23.82
CA LYS A 70 -7.92 5.42 25.04
C LYS A 70 -8.86 4.29 25.44
N PRO A 71 -8.61 3.58 26.56
CA PRO A 71 -9.61 2.65 27.04
C PRO A 71 -10.83 3.47 27.41
N THR A 72 -11.91 3.35 26.65
CA THR A 72 -13.21 3.82 27.11
C THR A 72 -13.62 2.87 28.23
N LYS A 73 -13.75 3.45 29.43
CA LYS A 73 -14.16 2.84 30.68
C LYS A 73 -15.47 2.04 30.57
#